data_AF-B1T2S2-F1
#
_entry.id   AF-B1T2S2-F1
#
_cell.length_a   1.000
_cell.length_b   1.000
_cell.length_c   1.000
_cell.angle_alpha   90.00
_cell.angle_beta   90.00
_cell.angle_gamma   90.00
#
_symmetry.space_group_name_H-M   'P 1'
#
loop_
_entity.id
_entity.type
_entity.pdbx_description
1 polymer ?
#
loop_
_entity_poly.entity_id
_entity_poly.type
_entity_poly.pdbx_seq_one_letter_code
_entity_poly.pdbx_strand_id
1 'polypeptide(L)'
;MSENAQVLAFADAVAEAVFDGYTLITRYVTLVAGGKRQIWAAVLEATPAKPRPEYCFRLEIEDVAVGHAEVTIENAKDLVGALKTASVGRLEIDGQQLDLIGRDMEQTEIPLHYQLHNTIGKWASPITFEVKNRRFGELPTRNREYFDTSLRLADPPFDGLDDVAGWLGLKVAGLVQPAISIVVHPAADLLLDACKLKDNRLMLAIEAVSHLDLDAMSVMVREVPGLGVQTRKRLSDRIVWTRDGDKRIGNLTVDLRNAHTALVMLVVGKHSVRRHWFTDPAKAPNHRLSTMNHFDHDLRKLIDALRGNSNQQNEFEKAVAALLFLLGFMVGAPSESEAPDLIAVTPAGRLLLVECTVSVKDIHTKMGKLVDRRESLRNTQGTANPMSEPIAVLVCKAPRAGIANAADAKKHGVILWAGEQIEEGIARAVVPNNPDEIIERALESLVDDTTAPPSGHA
;
A
#
# COMPACT_ATOMS: atom_id res chain seq x y z
N MET A 1 3.74 20.86 -26.43
CA MET A 1 2.80 20.13 -27.28
C MET A 1 1.50 20.90 -27.32
N SER A 2 0.88 21.06 -28.50
CA SER A 2 -0.48 21.60 -28.59
C SER A 2 -1.48 20.69 -27.85
N GLU A 3 -2.64 21.22 -27.46
CA GLU A 3 -3.71 20.47 -26.78
C GLU A 3 -4.09 19.21 -27.58
N ASN A 4 -4.29 19.37 -28.89
CA ASN A 4 -4.56 18.27 -29.82
C ASN A 4 -3.46 17.20 -29.82
N ALA A 5 -2.18 17.59 -29.71
CA ALA A 5 -1.08 16.63 -29.69
C ALA A 5 -1.06 15.80 -28.40
N GLN A 6 -1.48 16.37 -27.25
CA GLN A 6 -1.55 15.62 -26.00
C GLN A 6 -2.72 14.62 -26.00
N VAL A 7 -3.88 15.04 -26.50
CA VAL A 7 -5.06 14.17 -26.66
C VAL A 7 -4.76 13.00 -27.60
N LEU A 8 -4.08 13.27 -28.72
CA LEU A 8 -3.65 12.21 -29.64
C LEU A 8 -2.66 11.25 -28.99
N ALA A 9 -1.61 11.78 -28.33
CA ALA A 9 -0.64 10.95 -27.62
C ALA A 9 -1.27 10.10 -26.52
N PHE A 10 -2.28 10.62 -25.81
CA PHE A 10 -3.06 9.85 -24.85
C PHE A 10 -3.86 8.74 -25.52
N ALA A 11 -4.62 9.06 -26.58
CA ALA A 11 -5.42 8.07 -27.30
C ALA A 11 -4.56 6.94 -27.88
N ASP A 12 -3.39 7.26 -28.44
CA ASP A 12 -2.43 6.29 -28.96
C ASP A 12 -1.90 5.39 -27.84
N ALA A 13 -1.52 5.97 -26.70
CA ALA A 13 -1.06 5.21 -25.54
C ALA A 13 -2.13 4.25 -24.99
N VAL A 14 -3.39 4.69 -24.92
CA VAL A 14 -4.51 3.85 -24.48
C VAL A 14 -4.76 2.73 -25.48
N ALA A 15 -4.79 3.03 -26.78
CA ALA A 15 -5.04 2.04 -27.83
C ALA A 15 -4.01 0.89 -27.85
N GLU A 16 -2.79 1.14 -27.38
CA GLU A 16 -1.74 0.12 -27.25
C GLU A 16 -1.80 -0.69 -25.94
N ALA A 17 -2.55 -0.23 -24.95
CA ALA A 17 -2.53 -0.78 -23.59
C ALA A 17 -3.85 -1.45 -23.15
N VAL A 18 -4.97 -1.14 -23.82
CA VAL A 18 -6.29 -1.70 -23.50
C VAL A 18 -6.68 -2.80 -24.47
N PHE A 19 -7.53 -3.71 -24.00
CA PHE A 19 -8.08 -4.82 -24.76
C PHE A 19 -9.59 -4.88 -24.52
N ASP A 20 -10.27 -5.85 -25.12
CA ASP A 20 -11.71 -6.05 -24.99
C ASP A 20 -12.17 -6.26 -23.54
N GLY A 21 -13.47 -6.25 -23.26
CA GLY A 21 -14.01 -6.65 -21.94
C GLY A 21 -13.55 -5.83 -20.71
N TYR A 22 -13.13 -4.59 -20.91
CA TYR A 22 -12.85 -3.65 -19.82
C TYR A 22 -14.15 -3.12 -19.20
N THR A 23 -14.13 -2.80 -17.91
CA THR A 23 -15.17 -2.01 -17.26
C THR A 23 -14.74 -0.56 -17.19
N LEU A 24 -15.62 0.33 -17.67
CA LEU A 24 -15.49 1.77 -17.49
C LEU A 24 -16.30 2.20 -16.26
N ILE A 25 -15.60 2.60 -15.21
CA ILE A 25 -16.18 3.15 -13.99
C ILE A 25 -16.20 4.67 -14.12
N THR A 26 -17.37 5.28 -13.96
CA THR A 26 -17.57 6.73 -14.01
C THR A 26 -18.10 7.21 -12.67
N ARG A 27 -17.29 7.99 -11.96
CA ARG A 27 -17.67 8.68 -10.72
C ARG A 27 -17.79 10.16 -11.02
N TYR A 28 -18.88 10.81 -10.66
CA TYR A 28 -19.12 12.17 -11.11
C TYR A 28 -19.92 13.04 -10.14
N VAL A 29 -19.71 14.34 -10.30
CA VAL A 29 -20.58 15.43 -9.86
C VAL A 29 -20.89 16.29 -11.08
N THR A 30 -22.18 16.44 -11.37
CA THR A 30 -22.70 17.31 -12.43
C THR A 30 -23.55 18.42 -11.82
N LEU A 31 -23.69 19.52 -12.53
CA LEU A 31 -24.57 20.62 -12.14
C LEU A 31 -25.35 21.17 -13.34
N VAL A 32 -26.48 21.81 -13.08
CA VAL A 32 -27.27 22.54 -14.08
C VAL A 32 -26.83 24.01 -14.07
N ALA A 33 -26.16 24.46 -15.13
CA ALA A 33 -25.76 25.86 -15.34
C ALA A 33 -26.29 26.36 -16.68
N GLY A 34 -26.93 27.53 -16.68
CA GLY A 34 -27.52 28.11 -17.90
C GLY A 34 -28.58 27.21 -18.56
N GLY A 35 -29.29 26.41 -17.77
CA GLY A 35 -30.30 25.45 -18.26
C GLY A 35 -29.71 24.20 -18.91
N LYS A 36 -28.38 24.02 -18.91
CA LYS A 36 -27.69 22.83 -19.41
C LYS A 36 -26.99 22.10 -18.27
N ARG A 37 -27.03 20.78 -18.29
CA ARG A 37 -26.25 19.96 -17.35
C ARG A 37 -24.81 19.88 -17.81
N GLN A 38 -23.88 20.09 -16.89
CA GLN A 38 -22.44 20.14 -17.13
C GLN A 38 -21.70 19.34 -16.06
N ILE A 39 -20.52 18.84 -16.41
CA ILE A 39 -19.64 18.12 -15.48
C ILE A 39 -18.91 19.16 -14.63
N TRP A 40 -18.97 19.00 -13.31
CA TRP A 40 -18.13 19.74 -12.38
C TRP A 40 -16.85 18.96 -12.09
N ALA A 41 -16.99 17.70 -11.67
CA ALA A 41 -15.87 16.81 -11.44
C ALA A 41 -16.23 15.40 -11.91
N ALA A 42 -15.28 14.70 -12.51
CA ALA A 42 -15.43 13.29 -12.82
C ALA A 42 -14.10 12.53 -12.73
N VAL A 43 -14.17 11.27 -12.38
CA VAL A 43 -13.10 10.29 -12.51
C VAL A 43 -13.61 9.16 -13.38
N LEU A 44 -12.88 8.89 -14.47
CA LEU A 44 -13.08 7.72 -15.32
C LEU A 44 -11.95 6.74 -15.03
N GLU A 45 -12.32 5.53 -14.64
CA GLU A 45 -11.40 4.45 -14.35
C GLU A 45 -11.72 3.28 -15.27
N ALA A 46 -10.84 3.03 -16.25
CA ALA A 46 -10.94 1.88 -17.13
C ALA A 46 -10.14 0.73 -16.50
N THR A 47 -10.82 -0.35 -16.11
CA THR A 47 -10.24 -1.47 -15.39
C THR A 47 -10.62 -2.82 -16.02
N PRO A 48 -9.72 -3.82 -16.02
CA PRO A 48 -10.06 -5.17 -16.44
C PRO A 48 -10.98 -5.93 -15.47
N ALA A 49 -11.35 -5.33 -14.33
CA ALA A 49 -12.25 -5.95 -13.36
C ALA A 49 -13.69 -6.03 -13.88
N LYS A 50 -14.47 -6.97 -13.34
CA LYS A 50 -15.91 -7.07 -13.62
C LYS A 50 -16.66 -5.87 -13.01
N PRO A 51 -17.76 -5.43 -13.64
CA PRO A 51 -18.61 -4.41 -13.06
C PRO A 51 -19.27 -4.94 -11.78
N ARG A 52 -19.51 -4.03 -10.84
CA ARG A 52 -20.15 -4.26 -9.56
C ARG A 52 -21.40 -3.37 -9.48
N PRO A 53 -22.50 -3.77 -10.13
CA PRO A 53 -23.70 -2.95 -10.26
C PRO A 53 -24.32 -2.60 -8.89
N GLU A 54 -24.04 -3.36 -7.84
CA GLU A 54 -24.48 -3.09 -6.47
C GLU A 54 -23.91 -1.78 -5.89
N TYR A 55 -22.83 -1.25 -6.46
CA TYR A 55 -22.28 0.07 -6.06
C TYR A 55 -22.76 1.22 -6.95
N CYS A 56 -23.54 0.93 -8.00
CA CYS A 56 -24.06 1.97 -8.88
C CYS A 56 -25.20 2.73 -8.20
N PHE A 57 -25.08 4.06 -8.19
CA PHE A 57 -26.14 4.93 -7.69
C PHE A 57 -26.11 6.27 -8.40
N ARG A 58 -27.24 6.97 -8.34
CA ARG A 58 -27.37 8.35 -8.78
C ARG A 58 -28.30 9.08 -7.82
N LEU A 59 -27.83 10.19 -7.29
CA LEU A 59 -28.61 11.09 -6.45
C LEU A 59 -28.74 12.42 -7.16
N GLU A 60 -29.97 12.88 -7.33
CA GLU A 60 -30.28 14.22 -7.83
C GLU A 60 -30.82 15.08 -6.70
N ILE A 61 -30.12 16.17 -6.41
CA ILE A 61 -30.46 17.09 -5.34
C ILE A 61 -30.38 18.51 -5.92
N GLU A 62 -31.55 19.10 -6.14
CA GLU A 62 -31.71 20.39 -6.83
C GLU A 62 -31.03 20.41 -8.22
N ASP A 63 -30.10 21.35 -8.41
CA ASP A 63 -29.35 21.56 -9.64
C ASP A 63 -28.11 20.66 -9.72
N VAL A 64 -27.85 19.78 -8.73
CA VAL A 64 -26.65 18.95 -8.66
C VAL A 64 -27.04 17.47 -8.76
N ALA A 65 -26.24 16.69 -9.48
CA ALA A 65 -26.32 15.24 -9.39
C ALA A 65 -24.95 14.63 -9.16
N VAL A 66 -24.91 13.67 -8.24
CA VAL A 66 -23.73 12.87 -7.91
C VAL A 66 -24.02 11.41 -8.24
N GLY A 67 -23.03 10.67 -8.70
CA GLY A 67 -23.26 9.28 -9.05
C GLY A 67 -22.00 8.46 -9.31
N HIS A 68 -22.23 7.16 -9.31
CA HIS A 68 -21.27 6.11 -9.64
C HIS A 68 -21.96 5.17 -10.64
N ALA A 69 -21.32 4.97 -11.80
CA ALA A 69 -21.81 4.07 -12.82
C ALA A 69 -20.66 3.16 -13.30
N GLU A 70 -20.95 1.88 -13.53
CA GLU A 70 -20.01 0.92 -14.08
C GLU A 70 -20.63 0.30 -15.34
N VAL A 71 -19.91 0.36 -16.46
CA VAL A 71 -20.36 -0.19 -17.75
C VAL A 71 -19.26 -1.07 -18.33
N THR A 72 -19.59 -2.32 -18.67
CA THR A 72 -18.68 -3.18 -19.43
C THR A 72 -18.65 -2.73 -20.88
N ILE A 73 -17.44 -2.45 -21.37
CA ILE A 73 -17.16 -2.12 -22.75
C ILE A 73 -16.56 -3.36 -23.41
N GLU A 74 -17.37 -4.03 -24.24
CA GLU A 74 -16.99 -5.26 -24.93
C GLU A 74 -15.78 -5.04 -25.85
N ASN A 75 -15.72 -3.89 -26.54
CA ASN A 75 -14.73 -3.63 -27.59
C ASN A 75 -13.70 -2.56 -27.18
N ALA A 76 -12.41 -2.87 -27.30
CA ALA A 76 -11.31 -1.95 -27.01
C ALA A 76 -11.42 -0.62 -27.77
N LYS A 77 -11.89 -0.63 -29.02
CA LYS A 77 -12.06 0.58 -29.85
C LYS A 77 -13.10 1.53 -29.28
N ASP A 78 -14.19 0.98 -28.76
CA ASP A 78 -15.27 1.78 -28.15
C ASP A 78 -14.78 2.41 -26.85
N LEU A 79 -14.00 1.66 -26.05
CA LEU A 79 -13.34 2.18 -24.86
C LEU A 79 -12.38 3.33 -25.20
N VAL A 80 -11.51 3.15 -26.20
CA VAL A 80 -10.61 4.21 -26.69
C VAL A 80 -11.42 5.43 -27.13
N GLY A 81 -12.54 5.23 -27.82
CA GLY A 81 -13.46 6.30 -28.23
C GLY A 81 -14.03 7.08 -27.05
N ALA A 82 -14.52 6.37 -26.02
CA ALA A 82 -15.05 6.96 -24.80
C ALA A 82 -13.98 7.76 -24.04
N LEU A 83 -12.80 7.17 -23.84
CA LEU A 83 -11.67 7.83 -23.16
C LEU A 83 -11.14 9.02 -23.95
N LYS A 84 -11.11 8.95 -25.28
CA LYS A 84 -10.76 10.09 -26.14
C LYS A 84 -11.79 11.22 -26.02
N THR A 85 -13.08 10.89 -25.95
CA THR A 85 -14.15 11.87 -25.73
C THR A 85 -14.00 12.55 -24.37
N ALA A 86 -13.72 11.78 -23.32
CA ALA A 86 -13.37 12.28 -21.99
C ALA A 86 -12.16 13.20 -22.00
N SER A 87 -11.12 12.83 -22.75
CA SER A 87 -9.86 13.59 -22.83
C SER A 87 -10.00 14.97 -23.48
N VAL A 88 -11.12 15.26 -24.14
CA VAL A 88 -11.42 16.60 -24.65
C VAL A 88 -12.40 17.37 -23.76
N GLY A 89 -12.85 16.81 -22.63
CA GLY A 89 -13.79 17.47 -21.73
C GLY A 89 -15.26 17.11 -21.97
N ARG A 90 -15.58 15.92 -22.49
CA ARG A 90 -16.96 15.43 -22.72
C ARG A 90 -17.16 14.05 -22.14
N LEU A 91 -18.29 13.78 -21.50
CA LEU A 91 -18.66 12.44 -21.04
C LEU A 91 -20.09 12.10 -21.43
N GLU A 92 -20.33 10.82 -21.67
CA GLU A 92 -21.68 10.30 -21.74
C GLU A 92 -22.06 9.78 -20.36
N ILE A 93 -23.12 10.36 -19.77
CA ILE A 93 -23.67 9.95 -18.48
C ILE A 93 -25.18 9.76 -18.70
N ASP A 94 -25.67 8.55 -18.46
CA ASP A 94 -27.08 8.16 -18.65
C ASP A 94 -27.62 8.47 -20.06
N GLY A 95 -26.82 8.22 -21.09
CA GLY A 95 -27.17 8.50 -22.49
C GLY A 95 -27.17 9.99 -22.86
N GLN A 96 -26.75 10.87 -21.95
CA GLN A 96 -26.60 12.30 -22.21
C GLN A 96 -25.12 12.66 -22.36
N GLN A 97 -24.78 13.35 -23.45
CA GLN A 97 -23.46 13.96 -23.64
C GLN A 97 -23.37 15.26 -22.83
N LEU A 98 -22.48 15.28 -21.84
CA LEU A 98 -22.23 16.41 -20.95
C LEU A 98 -20.84 16.98 -21.21
N ASP A 99 -20.74 18.31 -21.23
CA ASP A 99 -19.45 19.01 -21.31
C ASP A 99 -18.94 19.38 -19.91
N LEU A 100 -17.61 19.41 -19.75
CA LEU A 100 -16.98 20.02 -18.60
C LEU A 100 -17.37 21.51 -18.52
N ILE A 101 -17.77 21.96 -17.33
CA ILE A 101 -18.17 23.36 -17.10
C ILE A 101 -17.12 24.33 -17.64
N GLY A 102 -17.57 25.42 -18.25
CA GLY A 102 -16.72 26.45 -18.86
C GLY A 102 -16.25 26.16 -20.29
N ARG A 103 -16.71 25.06 -20.91
CA ARG A 103 -16.42 24.75 -22.31
C ARG A 103 -17.35 25.45 -23.32
N ASP A 104 -18.31 26.25 -22.89
CA ASP A 104 -19.36 26.77 -23.79
C ASP A 104 -18.74 27.58 -24.95
N MET A 105 -18.96 27.10 -26.18
CA MET A 105 -18.20 27.52 -27.37
C MET A 105 -18.54 28.92 -27.87
N GLU A 106 -19.58 29.57 -27.34
CA GLU A 106 -20.14 30.73 -28.01
C GLU A 106 -19.58 32.08 -27.54
N GLN A 107 -18.97 32.22 -26.35
CA GLN A 107 -18.63 33.57 -25.86
C GLN A 107 -17.34 33.75 -25.03
N THR A 108 -16.60 32.71 -24.68
CA THR A 108 -15.24 32.87 -24.11
C THR A 108 -14.54 31.53 -24.13
N GLU A 109 -13.52 31.35 -24.97
CA GLU A 109 -12.63 30.20 -24.86
C GLU A 109 -11.96 30.24 -23.49
N ILE A 110 -12.47 29.47 -22.53
CA ILE A 110 -11.73 29.18 -21.31
C ILE A 110 -10.79 28.04 -21.67
N PRO A 111 -9.49 28.29 -21.85
CA PRO A 111 -8.58 27.24 -22.27
C PRO A 111 -8.51 26.16 -21.20
N LEU A 112 -8.71 24.92 -21.61
CA LEU A 112 -8.54 23.76 -20.74
C LEU A 112 -7.05 23.51 -20.52
N HIS A 113 -6.71 22.88 -19.39
CA HIS A 113 -5.35 22.40 -19.14
C HIS A 113 -5.34 20.87 -19.25
N TYR A 114 -4.39 20.36 -20.01
CA TYR A 114 -4.23 18.94 -20.31
C TYR A 114 -2.91 18.45 -19.72
N GLN A 115 -2.95 17.30 -19.04
CA GLN A 115 -1.75 16.72 -18.44
C GLN A 115 -1.74 15.19 -18.56
N LEU A 116 -0.94 14.68 -19.50
CA LEU A 116 -0.59 13.25 -19.55
C LEU A 116 0.50 12.96 -18.52
N HIS A 117 0.19 12.15 -17.52
CA HIS A 117 1.19 11.72 -16.54
C HIS A 117 1.72 10.35 -16.95
N ASN A 118 2.72 10.35 -17.84
CA ASN A 118 3.47 9.12 -18.07
C ASN A 118 4.49 8.96 -16.95
N THR A 119 4.17 8.12 -15.97
CA THR A 119 4.99 7.96 -14.77
C THR A 119 6.11 6.96 -15.00
N ILE A 120 7.00 7.29 -15.94
CA ILE A 120 8.18 6.49 -16.24
C ILE A 120 9.01 6.36 -14.95
N GLY A 121 9.15 5.11 -14.46
CA GLY A 121 9.94 4.80 -13.28
C GLY A 121 9.16 4.65 -11.97
N LYS A 122 7.83 4.82 -11.95
CA LYS A 122 7.01 4.40 -10.80
C LYS A 122 6.90 2.87 -10.72
N TRP A 123 6.54 2.37 -9.54
CA TRP A 123 6.32 0.93 -9.29
C TRP A 123 5.06 0.43 -9.99
N ALA A 124 3.95 1.18 -9.90
CA ALA A 124 2.76 1.00 -10.72
C ALA A 124 2.63 2.20 -11.65
N SER A 125 2.33 1.95 -12.92
CA SER A 125 2.26 2.99 -13.93
C SER A 125 0.98 2.84 -14.77
N PRO A 126 -0.21 3.09 -14.20
CA PRO A 126 -1.41 3.26 -15.01
C PRO A 126 -1.22 4.47 -15.94
N ILE A 127 -1.89 4.45 -17.09
CA ILE A 127 -1.94 5.63 -17.95
C ILE A 127 -2.94 6.59 -17.33
N THR A 128 -2.50 7.80 -16.99
CA THR A 128 -3.42 8.82 -16.44
C THR A 128 -3.39 10.10 -17.26
N PHE A 129 -4.56 10.68 -17.40
CA PHE A 129 -4.78 11.91 -18.14
C PHE A 129 -5.78 12.78 -17.39
N GLU A 130 -5.61 14.09 -17.47
CA GLU A 130 -6.48 15.01 -16.75
C GLU A 130 -6.80 16.21 -17.65
N VAL A 131 -8.08 16.58 -17.67
CA VAL A 131 -8.61 17.77 -18.31
C VAL A 131 -9.18 18.67 -17.24
N LYS A 132 -8.62 19.87 -17.10
CA LYS A 132 -9.01 20.84 -16.07
C LYS A 132 -9.53 22.13 -16.68
N ASN A 133 -10.57 22.68 -16.07
CA ASN A 133 -10.88 24.10 -16.24
C ASN A 133 -9.85 24.94 -15.45
N ARG A 134 -9.36 26.04 -16.04
CA ARG A 134 -8.40 26.93 -15.37
C ARG A 134 -9.00 27.71 -14.20
N ARG A 135 -10.32 27.93 -14.21
CA ARG A 135 -11.00 28.65 -13.14
C ARG A 135 -11.18 27.74 -11.94
N PHE A 136 -10.82 28.27 -10.79
CA PHE A 136 -11.20 27.69 -9.52
C PHE A 136 -12.60 28.16 -9.15
N GLY A 137 -13.38 27.28 -8.53
CA GLY A 137 -14.65 27.63 -7.94
C GLY A 137 -15.02 26.64 -6.84
N GLU A 138 -16.01 27.03 -6.05
CA GLU A 138 -16.70 26.10 -5.17
C GLU A 138 -17.89 25.51 -5.92
N LEU A 139 -18.27 24.28 -5.58
CA LEU A 139 -19.48 23.67 -6.13
C LEU A 139 -20.68 24.58 -5.78
N PRO A 140 -21.40 25.14 -6.77
CA PRO A 140 -22.46 26.10 -6.51
C PRO A 140 -23.71 25.38 -5.99
N THR A 141 -23.76 25.13 -4.68
CA THR A 141 -24.96 24.65 -3.99
C THR A 141 -25.74 25.86 -3.45
N ARG A 142 -27.03 25.98 -3.76
CA ARG A 142 -27.85 27.12 -3.29
C ARG A 142 -27.96 27.15 -1.77
N ASN A 143 -28.06 25.97 -1.15
CA ASN A 143 -28.10 25.79 0.29
C ASN A 143 -27.31 24.53 0.70
N ARG A 144 -26.12 24.73 1.25
CA ARG A 144 -25.23 23.63 1.65
C ARG A 144 -25.85 22.72 2.72
N GLU A 145 -26.55 23.29 3.69
CA GLU A 145 -27.18 22.54 4.79
C GLU A 145 -28.31 21.63 4.27
N TYR A 146 -29.13 22.15 3.35
CA TYR A 146 -30.17 21.36 2.69
C TYR A 146 -29.58 20.24 1.82
N PHE A 147 -28.52 20.54 1.07
CA PHE A 147 -27.83 19.56 0.25
C PHE A 147 -27.25 18.42 1.10
N ASP A 148 -26.54 18.75 2.18
CA ASP A 148 -25.98 17.75 3.10
C ASP A 148 -27.07 16.94 3.81
N THR A 149 -28.18 17.57 4.18
CA THR A 149 -29.35 16.87 4.76
C THR A 149 -29.99 15.91 3.74
N SER A 150 -30.09 16.32 2.48
CA SER A 150 -30.63 15.49 1.40
C SER A 150 -29.76 14.27 1.14
N LEU A 151 -28.42 14.42 1.21
CA LEU A 151 -27.48 13.30 1.14
C LEU A 151 -27.62 12.32 2.30
N ARG A 152 -27.88 12.80 3.53
CA ARG A 152 -28.11 11.92 4.70
C ARG A 152 -29.40 11.10 4.59
N LEU A 153 -30.39 11.63 3.86
CA LEU A 153 -31.69 10.97 3.64
C LEU A 153 -31.72 10.12 2.36
N ALA A 154 -30.65 10.14 1.57
CA ALA A 154 -30.53 9.39 0.33
C ALA A 154 -30.30 7.88 0.58
N ASP A 155 -30.42 7.10 -0.49
CA ASP A 155 -30.05 5.68 -0.51
C ASP A 155 -29.06 5.42 -1.66
N PRO A 156 -27.78 5.11 -1.38
CA PRO A 156 -27.18 5.00 -0.05
C PRO A 156 -27.05 6.37 0.67
N PRO A 157 -27.06 6.40 2.02
CA PRO A 157 -26.91 7.63 2.78
C PRO A 157 -25.44 8.08 2.86
N PHE A 158 -25.21 9.40 2.83
CA PHE A 158 -23.90 10.03 3.01
C PHE A 158 -23.95 11.15 4.04
N ASP A 159 -22.88 11.37 4.81
CA ASP A 159 -22.78 12.46 5.81
C ASP A 159 -22.37 13.81 5.18
N GLY A 160 -23.03 14.18 4.08
CA GLY A 160 -22.80 15.44 3.35
C GLY A 160 -21.81 15.34 2.18
N LEU A 161 -21.53 16.49 1.53
CA LEU A 161 -20.74 16.50 0.28
C LEU A 161 -19.34 15.91 0.47
N ASP A 162 -18.69 16.17 1.61
CA ASP A 162 -17.29 15.78 1.81
C ASP A 162 -17.16 14.26 1.92
N ASP A 163 -18.15 13.60 2.53
CA ASP A 163 -18.25 12.14 2.62
C ASP A 163 -18.46 11.52 1.22
N VAL A 164 -19.50 11.96 0.49
CA VAL A 164 -19.76 11.44 -0.87
C VAL A 164 -18.61 11.75 -1.84
N ALA A 165 -17.94 12.91 -1.69
CA ALA A 165 -16.76 13.26 -2.47
C ALA A 165 -15.58 12.34 -2.17
N GLY A 166 -15.32 12.08 -0.88
CA GLY A 166 -14.29 11.16 -0.42
C GLY A 166 -14.55 9.74 -0.93
N TRP A 167 -15.80 9.27 -0.82
CA TRP A 167 -16.23 7.98 -1.34
C TRP A 167 -16.05 7.87 -2.85
N LEU A 168 -16.45 8.90 -3.61
CA LEU A 168 -16.29 8.94 -5.06
C LEU A 168 -14.84 9.21 -5.52
N GLY A 169 -13.92 9.52 -4.60
CA GLY A 169 -12.54 9.92 -4.92
C GLY A 169 -12.45 11.23 -5.71
N LEU A 170 -13.42 12.14 -5.54
CA LEU A 170 -13.51 13.40 -6.26
C LEU A 170 -13.04 14.58 -5.41
N LYS A 171 -12.39 15.54 -6.07
CA LYS A 171 -12.02 16.82 -5.45
C LYS A 171 -13.11 17.85 -5.72
N VAL A 172 -14.10 17.94 -4.83
CA VAL A 172 -15.23 18.89 -4.95
C VAL A 172 -15.41 19.81 -3.76
N ALA A 173 -14.75 19.55 -2.63
CA ALA A 173 -14.83 20.38 -1.44
C ALA A 173 -13.86 21.57 -1.51
N GLY A 174 -14.34 22.76 -1.14
CA GLY A 174 -13.59 24.01 -1.17
C GLY A 174 -13.30 24.52 -2.58
N LEU A 175 -12.27 25.38 -2.68
CA LEU A 175 -11.88 26.01 -3.93
C LEU A 175 -11.09 25.04 -4.82
N VAL A 176 -11.77 24.44 -5.80
CA VAL A 176 -11.20 23.42 -6.69
C VAL A 176 -11.33 23.82 -8.16
N GLN A 177 -10.50 23.22 -9.01
CA GLN A 177 -10.69 23.30 -10.46
C GLN A 177 -11.63 22.18 -10.91
N PRO A 178 -12.72 22.51 -11.62
CA PRO A 178 -13.51 21.51 -12.31
C PRO A 178 -12.64 20.67 -13.24
N ALA A 179 -12.76 19.34 -13.15
CA ALA A 179 -11.83 18.44 -13.83
C ALA A 179 -12.46 17.09 -14.20
N ILE A 180 -11.94 16.50 -15.27
CA ILE A 180 -12.12 15.09 -15.60
C ILE A 180 -10.76 14.42 -15.47
N SER A 181 -10.63 13.51 -14.51
CA SER A 181 -9.48 12.63 -14.35
C SER A 181 -9.76 11.30 -15.03
N ILE A 182 -8.79 10.79 -15.78
CA ILE A 182 -8.88 9.52 -16.49
C ILE A 182 -7.74 8.64 -16.01
N VAL A 183 -8.05 7.41 -15.63
CA VAL A 183 -7.10 6.39 -15.19
C VAL A 183 -7.38 5.11 -15.97
N VAL A 184 -6.36 4.58 -16.64
CA VAL A 184 -6.45 3.32 -17.37
C VAL A 184 -5.52 2.32 -16.72
N HIS A 185 -6.12 1.29 -16.12
CA HIS A 185 -5.41 0.18 -15.49
C HIS A 185 -4.92 -0.80 -16.55
N PRO A 186 -3.76 -1.42 -16.33
CA PRO A 186 -3.17 -2.33 -17.30
C PRO A 186 -3.94 -3.64 -17.41
N ALA A 187 -3.93 -4.24 -18.60
CA ALA A 187 -4.58 -5.51 -18.88
C ALA A 187 -3.88 -6.73 -18.24
N ALA A 188 -2.68 -6.53 -17.70
CA ALA A 188 -1.93 -7.51 -16.94
C ALA A 188 -1.12 -6.86 -15.81
N ASP A 189 -0.95 -7.58 -14.72
CA ASP A 189 -0.14 -7.16 -13.58
C ASP A 189 0.52 -8.33 -12.83
N LEU A 190 1.51 -8.04 -11.99
CA LEU A 190 2.11 -9.03 -11.10
C LEU A 190 1.17 -9.32 -9.93
N LEU A 191 0.92 -10.60 -9.65
CA LEU A 191 0.33 -11.06 -8.39
C LEU A 191 1.42 -11.07 -7.31
N LEU A 192 1.66 -9.90 -6.70
CA LEU A 192 2.82 -9.67 -5.83
C LEU A 192 2.92 -10.69 -4.70
N ASP A 193 1.81 -11.09 -4.08
CA ASP A 193 1.79 -12.05 -2.96
C ASP A 193 2.18 -13.47 -3.40
N ALA A 194 2.00 -13.79 -4.67
CA ALA A 194 2.41 -15.07 -5.27
C ALA A 194 3.82 -15.02 -5.88
N CYS A 195 4.43 -13.84 -5.97
CA CYS A 195 5.77 -13.64 -6.50
C CYS A 195 6.80 -13.63 -5.36
N LYS A 196 7.95 -14.31 -5.54
CA LYS A 196 9.05 -14.27 -4.56
C LYS A 196 10.39 -14.61 -5.18
N LEU A 197 11.45 -14.09 -4.57
CA LEU A 197 12.84 -14.49 -4.84
C LEU A 197 13.36 -15.24 -3.62
N LYS A 198 13.81 -16.48 -3.81
CA LYS A 198 14.43 -17.28 -2.75
C LYS A 198 15.45 -18.24 -3.33
N ASP A 199 16.63 -18.32 -2.72
CA ASP A 199 17.71 -19.23 -3.11
C ASP A 199 18.09 -19.10 -4.59
N ASN A 200 18.23 -17.86 -5.08
CA ASN A 200 18.41 -17.53 -6.51
C ASN A 200 17.26 -17.95 -7.44
N ARG A 201 16.13 -18.43 -6.94
CA ARG A 201 14.98 -18.79 -7.75
C ARG A 201 13.92 -17.71 -7.67
N LEU A 202 13.68 -17.03 -8.78
CA LEU A 202 12.61 -16.06 -8.92
C LEU A 202 11.35 -16.78 -9.43
N MET A 203 10.31 -16.78 -8.61
CA MET A 203 8.97 -17.23 -8.98
C MET A 203 8.09 -16.01 -9.22
N LEU A 204 7.45 -15.96 -10.37
CA LEU A 204 6.54 -14.90 -10.79
C LEU A 204 5.18 -15.50 -11.12
N ALA A 205 4.15 -14.80 -10.66
CA ALA A 205 2.76 -15.01 -11.03
C ALA A 205 2.23 -13.70 -11.62
N ILE A 206 1.60 -13.80 -12.79
CA ILE A 206 1.10 -12.66 -13.56
C ILE A 206 -0.37 -12.92 -13.80
N GLU A 207 -1.21 -11.97 -13.43
CA GLU A 207 -2.62 -11.98 -13.79
C GLU A 207 -2.81 -11.16 -15.06
N ALA A 208 -3.55 -11.70 -16.02
CA ALA A 208 -3.92 -11.02 -17.25
C ALA A 208 -5.37 -11.26 -17.60
N VAL A 209 -5.99 -10.32 -18.32
CA VAL A 209 -7.32 -10.54 -18.90
C VAL A 209 -7.32 -11.66 -19.94
N SER A 210 -8.45 -12.37 -20.04
CA SER A 210 -8.58 -13.55 -20.91
C SER A 210 -8.41 -13.31 -22.40
N HIS A 211 -8.59 -12.09 -22.89
CA HIS A 211 -8.45 -11.71 -24.30
C HIS A 211 -7.15 -10.93 -24.58
N LEU A 212 -6.25 -10.79 -23.58
CA LEU A 212 -4.95 -10.18 -23.80
C LEU A 212 -4.16 -10.94 -24.87
N ASP A 213 -3.66 -10.20 -25.87
CA ASP A 213 -2.63 -10.69 -26.76
C ASP A 213 -1.32 -10.85 -25.96
N LEU A 214 -0.91 -12.09 -25.75
CA LEU A 214 0.26 -12.40 -24.94
C LEU A 214 1.57 -11.96 -25.60
N ASP A 215 1.58 -11.79 -26.93
CA ASP A 215 2.74 -11.30 -27.67
C ASP A 215 2.96 -9.79 -27.46
N ALA A 216 1.89 -9.05 -27.11
CA ALA A 216 1.97 -7.66 -26.69
C ALA A 216 2.56 -7.51 -25.27
N MET A 217 2.68 -8.60 -24.52
CA MET A 217 3.20 -8.57 -23.15
C MET A 217 4.70 -8.89 -23.11
N SER A 218 5.45 -8.19 -22.26
CA SER A 218 6.84 -8.50 -22.01
C SER A 218 7.26 -8.47 -20.55
N VAL A 219 7.91 -9.55 -20.12
CA VAL A 219 8.52 -9.65 -18.79
C VAL A 219 10.03 -9.56 -18.92
N MET A 220 10.62 -8.62 -18.19
CA MET A 220 12.05 -8.44 -18.11
C MET A 220 12.51 -8.58 -16.67
N VAL A 221 13.65 -9.25 -16.48
CA VAL A 221 14.28 -9.43 -15.18
C VAL A 221 15.70 -8.91 -15.23
N ARG A 222 16.09 -8.16 -14.20
CA ARG A 222 17.47 -7.73 -13.95
C ARG A 222 17.92 -8.23 -12.59
N GLU A 223 18.93 -9.09 -12.58
CA GLU A 223 19.56 -9.60 -11.35
C GLU A 223 20.48 -8.54 -10.71
N VAL A 224 20.51 -8.49 -9.38
CA VAL A 224 21.43 -7.67 -8.57
C VAL A 224 21.94 -8.48 -7.36
N PRO A 225 23.25 -8.60 -7.12
CA PRO A 225 24.32 -8.21 -8.03
C PRO A 225 24.20 -8.97 -9.36
N GLY A 226 24.60 -8.32 -10.44
CA GLY A 226 24.47 -8.85 -11.80
C GLY A 226 25.74 -8.59 -12.61
N LEU A 227 25.96 -9.40 -13.65
CA LEU A 227 27.10 -9.29 -14.56
C LEU A 227 26.75 -8.37 -15.74
N GLY A 228 26.32 -7.14 -15.42
CA GLY A 228 25.95 -6.13 -16.41
C GLY A 228 24.74 -6.52 -17.26
N VAL A 229 24.93 -6.61 -18.58
CA VAL A 229 23.87 -6.97 -19.54
C VAL A 229 23.57 -8.47 -19.53
N GLN A 230 24.54 -9.32 -19.18
CA GLN A 230 24.38 -10.79 -19.22
C GLN A 230 23.35 -11.33 -18.24
N THR A 231 23.05 -10.59 -17.18
CA THR A 231 22.04 -10.94 -16.16
C THR A 231 20.74 -10.16 -16.35
N ARG A 232 20.52 -9.63 -17.55
CA ARG A 232 19.25 -9.05 -17.98
C ARG A 232 18.59 -10.02 -18.94
N LYS A 233 17.39 -10.46 -18.61
CA LYS A 233 16.66 -11.49 -19.34
C LYS A 233 15.29 -10.95 -19.75
N ARG A 234 14.89 -11.19 -21.00
CA ARG A 234 13.48 -11.13 -21.43
C ARG A 234 12.94 -12.55 -21.34
N LEU A 235 11.79 -12.74 -20.71
CA LEU A 235 11.30 -14.05 -20.27
C LEU A 235 9.83 -14.31 -20.64
N SER A 236 9.27 -13.52 -21.54
CA SER A 236 7.85 -13.62 -21.95
C SER A 236 7.49 -14.99 -22.52
N ASP A 237 8.39 -15.56 -23.30
CA ASP A 237 8.26 -16.84 -24.00
C ASP A 237 8.29 -18.06 -23.06
N ARG A 238 8.69 -17.85 -21.80
CA ARG A 238 8.81 -18.92 -20.79
C ARG A 238 7.63 -18.98 -19.82
N ILE A 239 6.65 -18.09 -19.98
CA ILE A 239 5.49 -18.02 -19.09
C ILE A 239 4.53 -19.15 -19.43
N VAL A 240 4.20 -19.96 -18.44
CA VAL A 240 3.19 -21.01 -18.56
C VAL A 240 1.85 -20.42 -18.16
N TRP A 241 0.94 -20.32 -19.11
CA TRP A 241 -0.37 -19.73 -18.92
C TRP A 241 -1.43 -20.79 -18.63
N THR A 242 -2.20 -20.56 -17.58
CA THR A 242 -3.42 -21.30 -17.25
C THR A 242 -4.62 -20.37 -17.28
N ARG A 243 -5.78 -20.88 -17.71
CA ARG A 243 -7.04 -20.12 -17.60
C ARG A 243 -7.63 -20.28 -16.21
N ASP A 244 -8.12 -19.18 -15.65
CA ASP A 244 -8.82 -19.14 -14.37
C ASP A 244 -10.02 -18.20 -14.52
N GLY A 245 -11.20 -18.76 -14.78
CA GLY A 245 -12.40 -18.00 -15.11
C GLY A 245 -12.22 -17.08 -16.32
N ASP A 246 -12.45 -15.78 -16.11
CA ASP A 246 -12.27 -14.68 -17.09
C ASP A 246 -10.84 -14.14 -17.15
N LYS A 247 -9.92 -14.73 -16.40
CA LYS A 247 -8.53 -14.34 -16.31
C LYS A 247 -7.59 -15.44 -16.83
N ARG A 248 -6.35 -15.04 -17.08
CA ARG A 248 -5.22 -15.93 -17.33
C ARG A 248 -4.17 -15.69 -16.26
N ILE A 249 -3.66 -16.77 -15.70
CA ILE A 249 -2.58 -16.75 -14.72
C ILE A 249 -1.33 -17.29 -15.40
N GLY A 250 -0.32 -16.43 -15.53
CA GLY A 250 0.98 -16.73 -16.09
C GLY A 250 1.97 -17.02 -14.97
N ASN A 251 2.50 -18.24 -14.94
CA ASN A 251 3.50 -18.64 -13.96
C ASN A 251 4.87 -18.81 -14.63
N LEU A 252 5.91 -18.29 -13.98
CA LEU A 252 7.27 -18.36 -14.48
C LEU A 252 8.25 -18.57 -13.32
N THR A 253 9.12 -19.56 -13.48
CA THR A 253 10.25 -19.81 -12.56
C THR A 253 11.56 -19.62 -13.30
N VAL A 254 12.46 -18.84 -12.71
CA VAL A 254 13.74 -18.45 -13.31
C VAL A 254 14.85 -18.67 -12.30
N ASP A 255 15.81 -19.51 -12.66
CA ASP A 255 17.05 -19.60 -11.91
C ASP A 255 17.96 -18.41 -12.26
N LEU A 256 18.34 -17.66 -11.23
CA LEU A 256 19.27 -16.55 -11.24
C LEU A 256 20.64 -17.05 -10.76
N ARG A 257 21.71 -16.28 -10.95
CA ARG A 257 23.07 -16.79 -10.65
C ARG A 257 23.45 -16.60 -9.19
N ASN A 258 23.47 -15.35 -8.74
CA ASN A 258 23.75 -14.96 -7.36
C ASN A 258 23.00 -13.66 -7.03
N ALA A 259 21.70 -13.68 -7.30
CA ALA A 259 20.86 -12.50 -7.16
C ALA A 259 20.44 -12.37 -5.69
N HIS A 260 20.81 -11.26 -5.09
CA HIS A 260 20.29 -10.80 -3.80
C HIS A 260 18.92 -10.15 -3.99
N THR A 261 18.76 -9.42 -5.09
CA THR A 261 17.51 -8.83 -5.52
C THR A 261 17.33 -9.00 -7.03
N ALA A 262 16.09 -8.92 -7.49
CA ALA A 262 15.74 -8.97 -8.90
C ALA A 262 14.70 -7.88 -9.19
N LEU A 263 15.02 -6.99 -10.13
CA LEU A 263 14.04 -6.05 -10.67
C LEU A 263 13.26 -6.75 -11.77
N VAL A 264 11.96 -6.88 -11.57
CA VAL A 264 11.00 -7.33 -12.58
C VAL A 264 10.34 -6.11 -13.19
N MET A 265 10.22 -6.11 -14.51
CA MET A 265 9.52 -5.09 -15.27
C MET A 265 8.52 -5.78 -16.19
N LEU A 266 7.25 -5.47 -16.00
CA LEU A 266 6.16 -5.91 -16.86
C LEU A 266 5.79 -4.77 -17.81
N VAL A 267 5.74 -5.10 -19.09
CA VAL A 267 5.35 -4.22 -20.17
C VAL A 267 4.14 -4.82 -20.89
N VAL A 268 3.17 -3.98 -21.22
CA VAL A 268 2.02 -4.32 -22.08
C VAL A 268 2.01 -3.29 -23.21
N GLY A 269 2.02 -3.77 -24.46
CA GLY A 269 2.25 -2.92 -25.63
C GLY A 269 3.61 -2.23 -25.54
N LYS A 270 3.63 -0.89 -25.55
CA LYS A 270 4.85 -0.08 -25.36
C LYS A 270 4.95 0.54 -23.96
N HIS A 271 4.07 0.16 -23.04
CA HIS A 271 3.96 0.77 -21.73
C HIS A 271 4.49 -0.14 -20.63
N SER A 272 5.42 0.37 -19.83
CA SER A 272 5.81 -0.28 -18.57
C SER A 272 4.66 -0.11 -17.58
N VAL A 273 3.99 -1.20 -17.23
CA VAL A 273 2.81 -1.18 -16.34
C VAL A 273 3.17 -1.44 -14.88
N ARG A 274 4.21 -2.26 -14.66
CA ARG A 274 4.69 -2.64 -13.33
C ARG A 274 6.20 -2.75 -13.29
N ARG A 275 6.79 -2.22 -12.23
CA ARG A 275 8.17 -2.47 -11.82
C ARG A 275 8.10 -2.97 -10.39
N HIS A 276 8.93 -3.95 -10.04
CA HIS A 276 8.99 -4.41 -8.66
C HIS A 276 10.35 -5.04 -8.35
N TRP A 277 10.91 -4.76 -7.17
CA TRP A 277 12.08 -5.47 -6.66
C TRP A 277 11.62 -6.64 -5.82
N PHE A 278 12.05 -7.83 -6.19
CA PHE A 278 12.01 -8.98 -5.32
C PHE A 278 13.35 -9.13 -4.64
N THR A 279 13.33 -9.35 -3.34
CA THR A 279 14.54 -9.46 -2.51
C THR A 279 14.61 -10.86 -1.95
N ASP A 280 15.76 -11.51 -2.11
CA ASP A 280 16.08 -12.77 -1.44
C ASP A 280 16.38 -12.46 0.04
N PRO A 281 15.50 -12.85 0.97
CA PRO A 281 15.69 -12.52 2.39
C PRO A 281 16.95 -13.17 2.98
N ALA A 282 17.47 -14.26 2.37
CA ALA A 282 18.66 -14.94 2.86
C ALA A 282 19.98 -14.31 2.36
N LYS A 283 19.94 -13.45 1.35
CA LYS A 283 21.14 -12.92 0.67
C LYS A 283 21.24 -11.41 0.63
N ALA A 284 20.10 -10.72 0.60
CA ALA A 284 20.13 -9.28 0.52
C ALA A 284 20.82 -8.69 1.75
N PRO A 285 21.70 -7.70 1.56
CA PRO A 285 22.34 -7.05 2.68
C PRO A 285 21.28 -6.30 3.49
N ASN A 286 21.36 -6.37 4.82
CA ASN A 286 20.57 -5.48 5.64
C ASN A 286 21.08 -4.04 5.44
N HIS A 287 20.31 -3.21 4.74
CA HIS A 287 20.68 -1.82 4.50
C HIS A 287 20.80 -1.03 5.82
N ARG A 288 19.99 -1.36 6.83
CA ARG A 288 20.07 -0.73 8.15
C ARG A 288 21.40 -1.07 8.83
N LEU A 289 21.83 -2.33 8.72
CA LEU A 289 23.15 -2.77 9.19
C LEU A 289 24.26 -2.04 8.46
N SER A 290 24.20 -1.96 7.13
CA SER A 290 25.23 -1.29 6.32
C SER A 290 25.38 0.18 6.70
N THR A 291 24.26 0.87 6.93
CA THR A 291 24.24 2.27 7.39
C THR A 291 24.81 2.41 8.81
N MET A 292 24.39 1.57 9.75
CA MET A 292 24.91 1.61 11.12
C MET A 292 26.41 1.31 11.16
N ASN A 293 26.86 0.30 10.40
CA ASN A 293 28.25 -0.10 10.30
C ASN A 293 29.17 0.99 9.73
N HIS A 294 28.61 1.94 8.96
CA HIS A 294 29.34 3.10 8.48
C HIS A 294 29.75 4.05 9.62
N PHE A 295 28.92 4.17 10.66
CA PHE A 295 29.15 5.07 11.80
C PHE A 295 29.71 4.34 13.04
N ASP A 296 29.43 3.05 13.17
CA ASP A 296 29.95 2.15 14.21
C ASP A 296 30.55 0.91 13.55
N HIS A 297 31.84 0.97 13.23
CA HIS A 297 32.53 -0.10 12.50
C HIS A 297 32.47 -1.43 13.25
N ASP A 298 32.06 -2.48 12.54
CA ASP A 298 31.73 -3.82 13.06
C ASP A 298 30.69 -3.81 14.19
N LEU A 299 29.89 -2.74 14.30
CA LEU A 299 28.95 -2.49 15.38
C LEU A 299 29.58 -2.61 16.79
N ARG A 300 30.86 -2.26 16.96
CA ARG A 300 31.59 -2.48 18.21
C ARG A 300 30.94 -1.79 19.40
N LYS A 301 30.55 -0.52 19.27
CA LYS A 301 29.93 0.21 20.38
C LYS A 301 28.55 -0.34 20.71
N LEU A 302 27.78 -0.70 19.69
CA LEU A 302 26.48 -1.35 19.88
C LEU A 302 26.63 -2.69 20.60
N ILE A 303 27.53 -3.55 20.14
CA ILE A 303 27.81 -4.86 20.75
C ILE A 303 28.33 -4.70 22.18
N ASP A 304 29.22 -3.75 22.45
CA ASP A 304 29.75 -3.48 23.80
C ASP A 304 28.66 -2.96 24.74
N ALA A 305 27.70 -2.17 24.26
CA ALA A 305 26.56 -1.72 25.08
C ALA A 305 25.59 -2.86 25.40
N LEU A 306 25.32 -3.75 24.42
CA LEU A 306 24.47 -4.93 24.60
C LEU A 306 25.13 -6.02 25.45
N ARG A 307 26.42 -6.31 25.25
CA ARG A 307 27.16 -7.43 25.86
C ARG A 307 28.08 -7.04 27.02
N GLY A 308 28.71 -5.88 26.92
CA GLY A 308 29.84 -5.51 27.77
C GLY A 308 29.47 -5.32 29.23
N ASN A 309 30.47 -5.12 30.09
CA ASN A 309 30.23 -4.99 31.53
C ASN A 309 29.67 -3.61 31.96
N SER A 310 29.37 -2.72 31.00
CA SER A 310 28.71 -1.45 31.29
C SER A 310 27.31 -1.72 31.85
N ASN A 311 27.07 -1.23 33.07
CA ASN A 311 25.75 -1.21 33.71
C ASN A 311 25.04 0.13 33.50
N GLN A 312 25.44 0.89 32.47
CA GLN A 312 24.78 2.14 32.13
C GLN A 312 23.46 1.85 31.41
N GLN A 313 22.36 2.04 32.14
CA GLN A 313 21.00 1.81 31.66
C GLN A 313 20.70 2.59 30.35
N ASN A 314 21.06 3.87 30.29
CA ASN A 314 20.80 4.71 29.10
C ASN A 314 21.58 4.25 27.86
N GLU A 315 22.78 3.67 28.02
CA GLU A 315 23.54 3.11 26.89
C GLU A 315 22.87 1.83 26.39
N PHE A 316 22.40 0.98 27.31
CA PHE A 316 21.69 -0.26 27.00
C PHE A 316 20.37 0.01 26.26
N GLU A 317 19.56 0.97 26.71
CA GLU A 317 18.31 1.36 26.04
C GLU A 317 18.54 1.81 24.58
N LYS A 318 19.53 2.68 24.35
CA LYS A 318 19.91 3.12 23.01
C LYS A 318 20.38 1.95 22.14
N ALA A 319 21.09 1.01 22.74
CA ALA A 319 21.59 -0.18 22.06
C ALA A 319 20.45 -1.14 21.69
N VAL A 320 19.46 -1.34 22.58
CA VAL A 320 18.24 -2.11 22.27
C VAL A 320 17.43 -1.42 21.17
N ALA A 321 17.29 -0.10 21.20
CA ALA A 321 16.63 0.66 20.14
C ALA A 321 17.31 0.47 18.78
N ALA A 322 18.65 0.53 18.75
CA ALA A 322 19.42 0.27 17.55
C ALA A 322 19.28 -1.18 17.07
N LEU A 323 19.26 -2.16 17.97
CA LEU A 323 19.03 -3.56 17.62
C LEU A 323 17.64 -3.77 17.00
N LEU A 324 16.59 -3.23 17.62
CA LEU A 324 15.23 -3.27 17.08
C LEU A 324 15.16 -2.59 15.71
N PHE A 325 15.83 -1.45 15.53
CA PHE A 325 15.94 -0.82 14.22
C PHE A 325 16.60 -1.76 13.20
N LEU A 326 17.73 -2.40 13.53
CA LEU A 326 18.40 -3.38 12.67
C LEU A 326 17.52 -4.57 12.31
N LEU A 327 16.70 -5.06 13.27
CA LEU A 327 15.71 -6.12 13.06
C LEU A 327 14.48 -5.66 12.27
N GLY A 328 14.35 -4.37 12.04
CA GLY A 328 13.45 -3.77 11.07
C GLY A 328 12.22 -3.08 11.62
N PHE A 329 12.15 -2.93 12.94
CA PHE A 329 11.13 -2.15 13.62
C PHE A 329 11.33 -0.64 13.36
N MET A 330 10.24 0.12 13.40
CA MET A 330 10.29 1.57 13.59
C MET A 330 10.30 1.85 15.08
N VAL A 331 11.32 2.55 15.58
CA VAL A 331 11.53 2.75 17.02
C VAL A 331 11.48 4.23 17.35
N GLY A 332 10.75 4.57 18.41
CA GLY A 332 10.73 5.89 19.03
C GLY A 332 11.09 5.79 20.51
N ALA A 333 11.82 6.78 21.02
CA ALA A 333 12.12 6.94 22.44
C ALA A 333 11.31 8.13 22.97
N PRO A 334 10.26 7.90 23.77
CA PRO A 334 9.47 8.98 24.37
C PRO A 334 10.32 9.88 25.27
N SER A 335 9.94 11.16 25.39
CA SER A 335 10.62 12.11 26.28
C SER A 335 10.06 12.13 27.71
N GLU A 336 8.89 11.56 27.93
CA GLU A 336 8.19 11.57 29.22
C GLU A 336 8.74 10.51 30.17
N SER A 337 8.93 10.85 31.45
CA SER A 337 9.51 9.93 32.44
C SER A 337 8.61 8.74 32.79
N GLU A 338 7.30 8.89 32.63
CA GLU A 338 6.32 7.83 32.89
C GLU A 338 6.03 6.96 31.66
N ALA A 339 6.58 7.30 30.50
CA ALA A 339 6.45 6.50 29.29
C ALA A 339 7.31 5.22 29.38
N PRO A 340 7.04 4.19 28.53
CA PRO A 340 7.99 3.10 28.37
C PRO A 340 9.33 3.59 27.82
N ASP A 341 10.42 2.89 28.15
CA ASP A 341 11.76 3.23 27.68
C ASP A 341 11.82 3.37 26.15
N LEU A 342 11.15 2.47 25.41
CA LEU A 342 10.99 2.58 23.95
C LEU A 342 9.56 2.21 23.50
N ILE A 343 9.17 2.76 22.36
CA ILE A 343 8.00 2.33 21.58
C ILE A 343 8.51 1.80 20.25
N ALA A 344 8.05 0.62 19.84
CA ALA A 344 8.38 0.05 18.54
C ALA A 344 7.13 -0.32 17.74
N VAL A 345 7.21 -0.24 16.42
CA VAL A 345 6.10 -0.57 15.52
C VAL A 345 6.59 -1.47 14.38
N THR A 346 5.84 -2.52 14.10
CA THR A 346 6.08 -3.40 12.94
C THR A 346 5.50 -2.82 11.64
N PRO A 347 5.94 -3.27 10.45
CA PRO A 347 5.33 -2.86 9.19
C PRO A 347 3.81 -3.10 9.11
N ALA A 348 3.28 -4.16 9.72
CA ALA A 348 1.82 -4.39 9.78
C ALA A 348 1.10 -3.53 10.84
N GLY A 349 1.79 -2.63 11.54
CA GLY A 349 1.22 -1.68 12.48
C GLY A 349 1.10 -2.18 13.92
N ARG A 350 1.70 -3.33 14.27
CA ARG A 350 1.66 -3.83 15.66
C ARG A 350 2.52 -2.95 16.57
N LEU A 351 1.94 -2.51 17.68
CA LEU A 351 2.57 -1.59 18.63
C LEU A 351 3.22 -2.35 19.79
N LEU A 352 4.48 -2.06 20.07
CA LEU A 352 5.26 -2.64 21.16
C LEU A 352 5.61 -1.56 22.18
N LEU A 353 5.35 -1.84 23.45
CA LEU A 353 5.85 -1.09 24.60
C LEU A 353 7.06 -1.86 25.14
N VAL A 354 8.23 -1.22 25.15
CA VAL A 354 9.49 -1.87 25.49
C VAL A 354 10.09 -1.24 26.73
N GLU A 355 10.33 -2.07 27.74
CA GLU A 355 11.13 -1.72 28.91
C GLU A 355 12.49 -2.42 28.85
N CYS A 356 13.56 -1.72 29.17
CA CYS A 356 14.90 -2.23 29.21
C CYS A 356 15.39 -2.30 30.67
N THR A 357 16.21 -3.29 31.01
CA THR A 357 16.93 -3.30 32.29
C THR A 357 18.25 -4.05 32.22
N VAL A 358 19.28 -3.46 32.82
CA VAL A 358 20.57 -4.14 33.07
C VAL A 358 20.57 -4.92 34.40
N SER A 359 19.59 -4.70 35.26
CA SER A 359 19.53 -5.22 36.63
C SER A 359 18.37 -6.21 36.79
N VAL A 360 18.71 -7.43 37.21
CA VAL A 360 17.72 -8.49 37.49
C VAL A 360 16.79 -8.11 38.65
N LYS A 361 17.25 -7.27 39.58
CA LYS A 361 16.47 -6.85 40.75
C LYS A 361 15.27 -5.98 40.37
N ASP A 362 15.35 -5.26 39.26
CA ASP A 362 14.33 -4.30 38.84
C ASP A 362 13.26 -4.91 37.92
N ILE A 363 13.44 -6.16 37.50
CA ILE A 363 12.56 -6.87 36.56
C ILE A 363 11.11 -6.89 37.05
N HIS A 364 10.87 -7.25 38.31
CA HIS A 364 9.50 -7.32 38.84
C HIS A 364 8.79 -5.97 38.81
N THR A 365 9.49 -4.91 39.23
CA THR A 365 8.95 -3.54 39.24
C THR A 365 8.69 -3.02 37.82
N LYS A 366 9.63 -3.23 36.90
CA LYS A 366 9.46 -2.82 35.49
C LYS A 366 8.36 -3.61 34.78
N MET A 367 8.24 -4.91 35.05
CA MET A 367 7.16 -5.75 34.53
C MET A 367 5.79 -5.26 34.98
N GLY A 368 5.61 -4.95 36.27
CA GLY A 368 4.35 -4.39 36.79
C GLY A 368 3.96 -3.09 36.08
N LYS A 369 4.90 -2.12 36.01
CA LYS A 369 4.67 -0.86 35.29
C LYS A 369 4.35 -1.05 33.80
N LEU A 370 5.02 -2.00 33.15
CA LEU A 370 4.81 -2.28 31.74
C LEU A 370 3.40 -2.84 31.47
N VAL A 371 2.91 -3.72 32.35
CA VAL A 371 1.52 -4.23 32.29
C VAL A 371 0.54 -3.07 32.47
N ASP A 372 0.72 -2.23 33.49
CA ASP A 372 -0.16 -1.08 33.76
C ASP A 372 -0.24 -0.12 32.55
N ARG A 373 0.91 0.15 31.91
CA ARG A 373 0.98 0.99 30.71
C ARG A 373 0.27 0.36 29.51
N ARG A 374 0.45 -0.95 29.30
CA ARG A 374 -0.26 -1.70 28.24
C ARG A 374 -1.77 -1.58 28.43
N GLU A 375 -2.25 -1.78 29.64
CA GLU A 375 -3.67 -1.70 29.98
C GLU A 375 -4.25 -0.29 29.80
N SER A 376 -3.52 0.73 30.28
CA SER A 376 -3.90 2.13 30.10
C SER A 376 -4.03 2.50 28.62
N LEU A 377 -3.06 2.09 27.79
CA LEU A 377 -3.08 2.37 26.36
C LEU A 377 -4.20 1.60 25.65
N ARG A 378 -4.42 0.34 26.01
CA ARG A 378 -5.53 -0.47 25.50
C ARG A 378 -6.88 0.18 25.76
N ASN A 379 -7.09 0.70 26.96
CA ASN A 379 -8.32 1.42 27.34
C ASN A 379 -8.52 2.71 26.53
N THR A 380 -7.43 3.36 26.11
CA THR A 380 -7.47 4.61 25.33
C THR A 380 -7.77 4.35 23.85
N GLN A 381 -7.21 3.29 23.27
CA GLN A 381 -7.36 2.97 21.85
C GLN A 381 -8.67 2.25 21.51
N GLY A 382 -9.35 1.66 22.51
CA GLY A 382 -10.55 0.86 22.31
C GLY A 382 -10.26 -0.54 21.75
N THR A 383 -11.29 -1.38 21.64
CA THR A 383 -11.17 -2.80 21.24
C THR A 383 -11.49 -3.07 19.77
N ALA A 384 -11.67 -2.02 18.96
CA ALA A 384 -12.21 -2.17 17.60
C ALA A 384 -11.21 -2.77 16.59
N ASN A 385 -9.91 -2.78 16.88
CA ASN A 385 -8.89 -3.33 15.99
C ASN A 385 -7.92 -4.26 16.74
N PRO A 386 -7.91 -5.58 16.48
CA PRO A 386 -6.95 -6.49 17.09
C PRO A 386 -5.49 -6.13 16.79
N MET A 387 -5.22 -5.46 15.67
CA MET A 387 -3.87 -5.00 15.31
C MET A 387 -3.40 -3.80 16.14
N SER A 388 -4.29 -3.16 16.90
CA SER A 388 -3.94 -2.09 17.83
C SER A 388 -3.74 -2.58 19.27
N GLU A 389 -3.82 -3.88 19.56
CA GLU A 389 -3.51 -4.35 20.91
C GLU A 389 -2.01 -4.13 21.24
N PRO A 390 -1.67 -3.34 22.28
CA PRO A 390 -0.28 -3.07 22.60
C PRO A 390 0.42 -4.30 23.17
N ILE A 391 1.62 -4.60 22.69
CA ILE A 391 2.41 -5.75 23.08
C ILE A 391 3.49 -5.33 24.09
N ALA A 392 3.50 -5.95 25.26
CA ALA A 392 4.49 -5.68 26.30
C ALA A 392 5.76 -6.52 26.08
N VAL A 393 6.91 -5.85 25.96
CA VAL A 393 8.23 -6.47 25.83
C VAL A 393 9.15 -5.97 26.93
N LEU A 394 9.70 -6.89 27.73
CA LEU A 394 10.75 -6.60 28.71
C LEU A 394 12.08 -7.15 28.18
N VAL A 395 13.06 -6.27 28.00
CA VAL A 395 14.40 -6.60 27.53
C VAL A 395 15.37 -6.53 28.71
N CYS A 396 16.02 -7.64 29.02
CA CYS A 396 17.01 -7.72 30.08
C CYS A 396 18.35 -8.19 29.54
N LYS A 397 19.42 -7.50 29.94
CA LYS A 397 20.80 -7.85 29.59
C LYS A 397 21.24 -9.20 30.16
N ALA A 398 20.70 -9.60 31.31
CA ALA A 398 21.08 -10.84 31.98
C ALA A 398 20.58 -12.08 31.21
N PRO A 399 21.34 -13.20 31.24
CA PRO A 399 20.86 -14.48 30.72
C PRO A 399 19.58 -14.92 31.44
N ARG A 400 18.69 -15.63 30.73
CA ARG A 400 17.39 -16.04 31.29
C ARG A 400 17.54 -16.87 32.58
N ALA A 401 18.56 -17.73 32.65
CA ALA A 401 18.85 -18.53 33.84
C ALA A 401 19.23 -17.69 35.08
N GLY A 402 19.74 -16.48 34.88
CA GLY A 402 20.07 -15.54 35.95
C GLY A 402 18.89 -14.68 36.41
N ILE A 403 17.73 -14.77 35.73
CA ILE A 403 16.54 -13.98 36.03
C ILE A 403 15.62 -14.81 36.93
N ALA A 404 15.56 -14.44 38.20
CA ALA A 404 14.57 -15.00 39.13
C ALA A 404 13.15 -14.75 38.60
N ASN A 405 12.30 -15.78 38.64
CA ASN A 405 10.91 -15.70 38.20
C ASN A 405 10.69 -15.32 36.72
N ALA A 406 11.64 -15.63 35.82
CA ALA A 406 11.46 -15.40 34.37
C ALA A 406 10.15 -15.98 33.79
N ALA A 407 9.59 -17.02 34.43
CA ALA A 407 8.31 -17.62 34.05
C ALA A 407 7.11 -16.71 34.30
N ASP A 408 7.19 -15.75 35.22
CA ASP A 408 6.07 -14.86 35.55
C ASP A 408 5.78 -13.87 34.42
N ALA A 409 6.78 -13.51 33.59
CA ALA A 409 6.57 -12.70 32.39
C ALA A 409 5.53 -13.33 31.46
N LYS A 410 5.62 -14.65 31.25
CA LYS A 410 4.65 -15.40 30.44
C LYS A 410 3.23 -15.32 31.01
N LYS A 411 3.07 -15.46 32.33
CA LYS A 411 1.77 -15.37 33.01
C LYS A 411 1.09 -14.02 32.85
N HIS A 412 1.87 -12.95 32.71
CA HIS A 412 1.36 -11.59 32.48
C HIS A 412 1.22 -11.21 31.00
N GLY A 413 1.50 -12.15 30.08
CA GLY A 413 1.51 -11.90 28.64
C GLY A 413 2.60 -10.90 28.23
N VAL A 414 3.76 -10.93 28.91
CA VAL A 414 4.92 -10.08 28.63
C VAL A 414 5.98 -10.93 27.92
N ILE A 415 6.43 -10.46 26.77
CA ILE A 415 7.55 -11.06 26.05
C ILE A 415 8.84 -10.70 26.78
N LEU A 416 9.56 -11.70 27.28
CA LEU A 416 10.87 -11.51 27.91
C LEU A 416 11.99 -11.80 26.91
N TRP A 417 12.75 -10.76 26.53
CA TRP A 417 14.00 -10.88 25.80
C TRP A 417 15.18 -10.80 26.76
N ALA A 418 15.75 -11.95 27.09
CA ALA A 418 16.95 -12.04 27.90
C ALA A 418 18.20 -12.02 27.01
N GLY A 419 19.39 -12.19 27.62
CA GLY A 419 20.67 -12.19 26.90
C GLY A 419 20.69 -13.09 25.67
N GLU A 420 20.05 -14.26 25.72
CA GLU A 420 19.98 -15.21 24.60
C GLU A 420 19.22 -14.65 23.39
N GLN A 421 18.11 -13.93 23.62
CA GLN A 421 17.34 -13.29 22.54
C GLN A 421 18.07 -12.07 21.97
N ILE A 422 18.84 -11.37 22.80
CA ILE A 422 19.71 -10.27 22.34
C ILE A 422 20.78 -10.83 21.40
N GLU A 423 21.43 -11.93 21.77
CA GLU A 423 22.42 -12.61 20.93
C GLU A 423 21.83 -13.12 19.62
N GLU A 424 20.66 -13.75 19.68
CA GLU A 424 19.92 -14.16 18.48
C GLU A 424 19.60 -12.94 17.59
N GLY A 425 19.13 -11.85 18.18
CA GLY A 425 18.85 -10.60 17.48
C GLY A 425 20.07 -10.05 16.75
N ILE A 426 21.23 -10.01 17.42
CA ILE A 426 22.50 -9.56 16.82
C ILE A 426 22.86 -10.46 15.63
N ALA A 427 22.77 -11.78 15.79
CA ALA A 427 23.08 -12.73 14.72
C ALA A 427 22.13 -12.57 13.53
N ARG A 428 20.85 -12.33 13.79
CA ARG A 428 19.81 -12.12 12.77
C ARG A 428 19.93 -10.80 12.04
N ALA A 429 20.49 -9.76 12.67
CA ALA A 429 20.64 -8.43 12.08
C ALA A 429 21.48 -8.39 10.78
N VAL A 430 22.24 -9.46 10.48
CA VAL A 430 23.04 -9.58 9.25
C VAL A 430 22.18 -9.51 7.98
N VAL A 431 20.98 -10.08 8.02
CA VAL A 431 20.03 -10.08 6.89
C VAL A 431 18.77 -9.27 7.23
N PRO A 432 18.02 -8.78 6.23
CA PRO A 432 16.70 -8.21 6.47
C PRO A 432 15.80 -9.19 7.21
N ASN A 433 15.14 -8.72 8.26
CA ASN A 433 14.19 -9.51 9.04
C ASN A 433 12.77 -9.02 8.78
N ASN A 434 11.80 -9.90 9.06
CA ASN A 434 10.39 -9.56 9.14
C ASN A 434 9.99 -9.35 10.63
N PRO A 435 9.79 -8.10 11.09
CA PRO A 435 9.41 -7.79 12.46
C PRO A 435 8.09 -8.44 12.89
N ASP A 436 7.14 -8.56 11.97
CA ASP A 436 5.84 -9.17 12.24
C ASP A 436 5.99 -10.65 12.61
N GLU A 437 6.79 -11.41 11.84
CA GLU A 437 7.11 -12.81 12.15
C GLU A 437 7.91 -12.97 13.46
N ILE A 438 8.82 -12.03 13.77
CA ILE A 438 9.57 -12.06 15.04
C ILE A 438 8.59 -12.02 16.22
N ILE A 439 7.62 -11.12 16.14
CA ILE A 439 6.66 -10.91 17.20
C ILE A 439 5.60 -12.00 17.23
N GLU A 440 5.15 -12.50 16.09
CA GLU A 440 4.24 -13.64 16.02
C GLU A 440 4.83 -14.87 16.71
N ARG A 441 6.06 -15.26 16.39
CA ARG A 441 6.75 -16.38 17.07
C ARG A 441 6.94 -16.13 18.58
N ALA A 442 7.22 -14.89 18.96
CA ALA A 442 7.36 -14.54 20.36
C ALA A 442 6.02 -14.63 21.12
N LEU A 443 4.92 -14.20 20.50
CA LEU A 443 3.57 -14.33 21.04
C LEU A 443 3.11 -15.79 21.10
N GLU A 444 3.40 -16.61 20.08
CA GLU A 444 3.15 -18.05 20.09
C GLU A 444 3.82 -18.72 21.30
N SER A 445 5.03 -18.29 21.66
CA SER A 445 5.73 -18.81 22.84
C SER A 445 5.06 -18.45 24.18
N LEU A 446 4.16 -17.45 24.19
CA LEU A 446 3.36 -17.06 25.36
C LEU A 446 2.11 -17.92 25.55
N VAL A 447 1.68 -18.67 24.54
CA VAL A 447 0.59 -19.65 24.65
C VAL A 447 1.22 -20.97 25.13
N ASP A 448 0.73 -21.58 26.21
CA ASP A 448 1.15 -22.92 26.66
C ASP A 448 0.33 -24.02 25.96
N ASP A 449 0.92 -25.23 25.82
CA ASP A 449 0.36 -26.51 25.32
C ASP A 449 -0.85 -27.07 26.12
N THR A 450 -1.52 -26.26 26.94
CA THR A 450 -2.63 -26.69 27.81
C THR A 450 -3.97 -26.93 27.07
N THR A 451 -3.96 -26.97 25.73
CA THR A 451 -5.12 -27.36 24.91
C THR A 451 -4.94 -28.68 24.16
N ALA A 452 -3.92 -29.49 24.47
CA ALA A 452 -3.96 -30.90 24.08
C ALA A 452 -5.04 -31.63 24.92
N PRO A 453 -6.09 -32.21 24.30
CA PRO A 453 -7.08 -32.98 25.05
C PRO A 453 -6.39 -34.16 25.73
N PRO A 454 -6.78 -34.54 26.97
CA PRO A 454 -6.16 -35.65 27.65
C PRO A 454 -6.28 -36.90 26.78
N SER A 455 -5.14 -37.50 26.44
CA SER A 455 -5.07 -38.81 25.83
C SER A 455 -5.73 -39.80 26.79
N GLY A 456 -6.97 -40.18 26.48
CA GLY A 456 -7.72 -41.18 27.22
C GLY A 456 -6.94 -42.49 27.20
N HIS A 457 -6.41 -42.87 28.37
CA HIS A 457 -6.03 -44.25 28.63
C HIS A 457 -7.28 -45.06 29.00
N ALA A 458 -7.28 -46.28 28.46
CA ALA A 458 -8.32 -47.29 28.47
C ALA A 458 -8.84 -47.71 29.85
#